data_AF-A0A951EUX0-F1
#
_entry.id   AF-A0A951EUX0-F1
#
_cell.length_a   1.000
_cell.length_b   1.000
_cell.length_c   1.000
_cell.angle_alpha   90.00
_cell.angle_beta   90.00
_cell.angle_gamma   90.00
#
_symmetry.space_group_name_H-M   'P 1'
#
loop_
_entity.id
_entity.type
_entity.pdbx_description
1 polymer ?
#
loop_
_entity_poly.entity_id
_entity_poly.type
_entity_poly.pdbx_seq_one_letter_code
_entity_poly.pdbx_strand_id
1 'polypeptide(L)' 'MDFEYTPDQIALRKAVREFAEAEIAPHVMEWDEAQTFPGEVIRKLGRLGYMGAIFPEELGGAGLGYIEYSIIIE' A
#
# COMPACT_ATOMS: atom_id res chain seq x y z
N MET A 1 -0.01 -27.62 -3.01
CA MET A 1 0.56 -26.28 -2.72
C MET A 1 -0.33 -25.65 -1.68
N ASP A 2 0.27 -25.09 -0.64
CA ASP A 2 -0.43 -24.27 0.34
C ASP A 2 -0.48 -22.84 -0.21
N PHE A 3 -1.68 -22.28 -0.29
CA PHE A 3 -1.95 -20.95 -0.86
C PHE A 3 -2.49 -19.99 0.20
N GLU A 4 -2.49 -20.40 1.47
CA GLU A 4 -2.89 -19.51 2.55
C GLU A 4 -1.81 -18.44 2.78
N TYR A 5 -2.27 -17.26 3.17
CA TYR A 5 -1.37 -16.17 3.54
C TYR A 5 -0.66 -16.48 4.86
N THR A 6 0.59 -16.04 4.97
CA THR A 6 1.30 -16.04 6.26
C THR A 6 0.64 -15.05 7.23
N PRO A 7 0.87 -15.19 8.55
CA PRO A 7 0.40 -14.20 9.52
C PRO A 7 0.84 -12.76 9.21
N ASP A 8 2.06 -12.58 8.69
CA ASP A 8 2.58 -11.28 8.30
C ASP A 8 1.85 -10.71 7.08
N GLN A 9 1.53 -11.55 6.09
CA GLN A 9 0.73 -11.17 4.92
C GLN A 9 -0.70 -10.79 5.31
N ILE A 10 -1.30 -11.51 6.27
CA ILE A 10 -2.63 -11.18 6.81
C ILE A 10 -2.59 -9.82 7.52
N ALA A 11 -1.55 -9.57 8.33
CA ALA A 11 -1.37 -8.30 9.01
C ALA A 11 -1.16 -7.15 8.03
N LEU A 12 -0.33 -7.34 7.00
CA LEU A 12 -0.12 -6.37 5.92
C LEU A 12 -1.43 -6.04 5.20
N ARG A 13 -2.21 -7.06 4.82
CA ARG A 13 -3.51 -6.88 4.14
C ARG A 13 -4.46 -6.03 4.97
N LYS A 14 -4.50 -6.26 6.29
CA LYS A 14 -5.31 -5.46 7.21
C LYS A 14 -4.83 -4.01 7.26
N ALA A 15 -3.53 -3.79 7.41
CA ALA A 15 -2.95 -2.45 7.51
C ALA A 15 -3.16 -1.61 6.23
N VAL A 16 -2.95 -2.22 5.05
CA VAL A 16 -3.19 -1.57 3.75
C VAL A 16 -4.67 -1.18 3.60
N ARG A 17 -5.59 -2.08 3.96
CA ARG A 17 -7.03 -1.80 3.92
C ARG A 17 -7.43 -0.66 4.84
N GLU A 18 -6.99 -0.68 6.09
CA GLU A 18 -7.28 0.38 7.06
C GLU A 18 -6.74 1.74 6.59
N PHE A 19 -5.55 1.77 5.99
CA PHE A 19 -5.01 2.98 5.38
C PHE A 19 -5.89 3.47 4.22
N ALA A 20 -6.27 2.60 3.29
CA ALA A 20 -7.09 2.98 2.14
C ALA A 20 -8.47 3.51 2.57
N GLU A 21 -9.11 2.85 3.54
CA GLU A 21 -10.43 3.27 4.06
C GLU A 21 -10.36 4.61 4.81
N ALA A 22 -9.26 4.89 5.51
CA ALA A 22 -9.10 6.12 6.29
C ALA A 22 -8.61 7.31 5.46
N GLU A 23 -7.68 7.09 4.51
CA GLU A 23 -6.90 8.15 3.87
C GLU A 23 -7.24 8.35 2.39
N ILE A 24 -7.87 7.36 1.74
CA ILE A 24 -8.19 7.40 0.31
C ILE A 24 -9.71 7.47 0.11
N ALA A 25 -10.44 6.48 0.61
CA ALA A 25 -11.86 6.29 0.37
C ALA A 25 -12.74 7.53 0.61
N PRO A 26 -12.51 8.36 1.66
CA PRO A 26 -13.34 9.55 1.90
C PRO A 26 -13.21 10.64 0.84
N HIS A 27 -12.13 10.65 0.06
CA HIS A 27 -11.77 11.75 -0.84
C HIS A 27 -11.84 11.39 -2.32
N VAL A 28 -12.07 10.11 -2.67
CA VAL A 28 -11.97 9.64 -4.06
C VAL A 28 -12.88 10.38 -5.04
N MET A 29 -14.12 10.70 -4.63
CA MET A 29 -15.07 11.41 -5.50
C MET A 29 -14.65 12.85 -5.78
N GLU A 30 -14.15 13.55 -4.75
CA GLU A 30 -13.65 14.91 -4.88
C GLU A 30 -12.43 14.95 -5.82
N TRP A 31 -11.49 14.01 -5.63
CA TRP A 31 -10.29 13.95 -6.46
C TRP A 31 -10.60 13.57 -7.91
N ASP A 32 -11.56 12.68 -8.14
CA ASP A 32 -11.99 12.31 -9.49
C ASP A 32 -12.62 13.50 -10.23
N GLU A 33 -13.60 14.16 -9.61
CA GLU A 33 -14.27 15.34 -10.20
C GLU A 33 -13.30 16.49 -10.47
N ALA A 34 -12.38 16.74 -9.53
CA ALA A 34 -11.37 17.79 -9.65
C ALA A 34 -10.13 17.39 -10.47
N GLN A 35 -10.06 16.16 -10.98
CA GLN A 35 -8.89 15.58 -11.65
C GLN A 35 -7.58 15.77 -10.85
N THR A 36 -7.68 15.63 -9.53
CA THR A 36 -6.60 15.92 -8.59
C THR A 36 -5.77 14.68 -8.30
N PHE A 37 -4.44 14.82 -8.40
CA PHE A 37 -3.52 13.79 -7.95
C PHE A 37 -3.23 13.92 -6.44
N PRO A 38 -3.47 12.89 -5.62
CA PRO A 38 -3.36 12.97 -4.16
C PRO A 38 -1.90 12.83 -3.69
N GLY A 39 -1.06 13.83 -3.98
CA GLY A 39 0.38 13.78 -3.69
C GLY A 39 0.72 13.56 -2.21
N GLU A 40 -0.09 14.05 -1.28
CA GLU A 40 0.13 13.82 0.16
C GLU A 40 -0.08 12.34 0.54
N VAL A 41 -1.08 11.68 -0.04
CA VAL A 41 -1.32 10.24 0.17
C VAL A 41 -0.15 9.43 -0.38
N ILE A 42 0.35 9.77 -1.56
CA ILE A 42 1.53 9.09 -2.14
C ILE A 42 2.76 9.24 -1.23
N ARG A 43 2.97 10.40 -0.62
CA ARG A 43 4.05 10.58 0.36
C ARG A 43 3.82 9.76 1.63
N LYS A 44 2.58 9.60 2.09
CA LYS A 44 2.23 8.71 3.22
C LYS A 44 2.54 7.25 2.87
N LEU A 45 2.09 6.78 1.70
CA LEU A 45 2.39 5.43 1.20
C LEU A 45 3.90 5.18 1.10
N GLY A 46 4.67 6.18 0.66
CA GLY A 46 6.14 6.12 0.62
C GLY A 46 6.76 5.93 2.01
N ARG A 47 6.29 6.67 3.02
CA ARG A 47 6.75 6.52 4.42
C ARG A 47 6.37 5.17 5.04
N LEU A 48 5.29 4.55 4.58
CA LEU A 48 4.88 3.20 4.97
C LEU A 48 5.67 2.10 4.25
N GLY A 49 6.54 2.45 3.29
CA GLY A 49 7.32 1.50 2.50
C GLY A 49 6.57 0.88 1.32
N TYR A 50 5.29 1.21 1.13
CA TYR A 50 4.43 0.57 0.11
C TYR A 50 4.82 0.96 -1.32
N MET A 51 5.32 2.18 -1.53
CA MET A 51 5.79 2.64 -2.85
C MET A 51 7.12 1.99 -3.27
N GLY A 52 7.86 1.40 -2.33
CA GLY A 52 9.15 0.76 -2.53
C GLY A 52 9.15 -0.72 -2.18
N ALA A 53 7.98 -1.36 -2.18
CA ALA A 53 7.76 -2.66 -1.53
C ALA A 53 8.81 -3.71 -1.89
N ILE A 54 9.07 -3.92 -3.18
CA ILE A 54 9.98 -4.95 -3.69
C ILE A 54 11.44 -4.52 -3.78
N PHE A 55 11.74 -3.26 -3.48
CA PHE A 55 13.11 -2.75 -3.59
C PHE A 55 13.89 -3.07 -2.31
N PRO A 56 15.21 -3.31 -2.44
CA PRO A 56 16.06 -3.58 -1.30
C PRO A 56 16.17 -2.36 -0.36
N GLU A 57 16.40 -2.62 0.93
CA GLU A 57 16.49 -1.59 1.97
C GLU A 57 17.67 -0.63 1.72
N GLU A 58 18.77 -1.08 1.09
CA GLU A 58 19.92 -0.24 0.76
C GLU A 58 19.58 0.87 -0.25
N LEU A 59 18.47 0.72 -0.99
CA LEU A 59 17.93 1.73 -1.90
C LEU A 59 16.73 2.50 -1.30
N GLY A 60 16.41 2.26 -0.02
CA GLY A 60 15.26 2.83 0.68
C GLY A 60 13.93 2.11 0.40
N GLY A 61 13.96 0.88 -0.10
CA GLY A 61 12.78 0.03 -0.25
C GLY A 61 12.43 -0.77 1.01
N ALA A 62 11.38 -1.58 0.94
CA ALA A 62 10.89 -2.36 2.08
C ALA A 62 11.33 -3.84 2.07
N GLY A 63 12.06 -4.30 1.04
CA GLY A 63 12.59 -5.66 0.96
C GLY A 63 11.53 -6.77 0.91
N LEU A 64 10.28 -6.45 0.56
CA LEU A 64 9.15 -7.38 0.53
C LEU A 64 9.10 -8.20 -0.77
N GLY A 65 8.36 -9.31 -0.74
CA GLY A 65 8.13 -10.17 -1.89
C GLY A 65 6.98 -9.72 -2.79
N TYR A 66 6.77 -10.48 -3.87
CA TYR A 66 5.70 -10.21 -4.83
C TYR A 66 4.30 -10.50 -4.28
N ILE A 67 4.17 -11.38 -3.28
CA ILE A 67 2.88 -11.64 -2.65
C ILE A 67 2.46 -10.41 -1.84
N GLU A 68 3.38 -9.85 -1.04
CA GLU A 68 3.15 -8.62 -0.29
C GLU A 68 2.88 -7.43 -1.23
N TYR A 69 3.62 -7.33 -2.34
CA TYR A 69 3.35 -6.32 -3.36
C TYR A 69 1.94 -6.45 -3.96
N SER A 70 1.50 -7.68 -4.24
CA SER A 70 0.14 -7.94 -4.73
C SER A 70 -0.91 -7.56 -3.69
N ILE A 71 -0.67 -7.86 -2.41
CA ILE A 71 -1.54 -7.47 -1.29
C ILE A 71 -1.65 -5.94 -1.16
N ILE A 72 -0.58 -5.20 -1.43
CA ILE A 72 -0.58 -3.72 -1.38
C ILE A 72 -1.45 -3.12 -2.50
N ILE A 73 -1.61 -3.83 -3.63
CA ILE A 73 -2.36 -3.36 -4.81
C ILE A 73 -3.84 -3.76 -4.77
N GLU A 74 -4.17 -4.91 -4.16
CA GLU A 74 -5.52 -5.49 -4.07
C GLU A 74 -6.50 -4.68 -3.22
#